data_AF-A0A0M9FUL0-F1
#
_entry.id   AF-A0A0M9FUL0-F1
#
_cell.length_a   1.000
_cell.length_b   1.000
_cell.length_c   1.000
_cell.angle_alpha   90.00
_cell.angle_beta   90.00
_cell.angle_gamma   90.00
#
_symmetry.space_group_name_H-M   'P 1'
#
loop_
_entity.id
_entity.type
_entity.pdbx_description
1 polymer ?
#
loop_
_entity_poly.entity_id
_entity_poly.type
_entity_poly.pdbx_seq_one_letter_code
_entity_poly.pdbx_strand_id
1 'polypeptide(L)'
;MLAWLVEEVASPYGTVTTLHWAVPDAAADGEDDDGSLNSTALQVELESAEDQLGAVLWNSNPAALHYLHTHVFQLPPLKGRGASTPVSATSSSHSPLAGMNIVELGAGVGCLGVALAMAGARVAVTDVKELLPLMAHNVKLNETRVRTRSHGVGYCAALQWKWGPTATTSVHKQLQKEMKGSPKSSHDSNIIGGSAKNSGSSAEDVAAVERVMSAMVESLKKPSDSLVACSNALQPTASRTAASSTPPYHYVIMCDALYGNPKDWPALLYTLTELLSTNPDGCEVVNFCEQRVEDVEGAFLQMLDEENKRVYVPASQKDTAEDPLWAAVKDSARNYAVAASAAMENSASSRGTSSSSAAAVELHRARDEAASALLNYVLVQRRGTHHWTYKTEVVAEAQSELNMTIRATRIRWTPAKADAAADSSAAAPAESRRRPREAERVAEQPHTAALKKAKEGG
;
A
#
# COMPACT_ATOMS: atom_id res chain seq x y z
N MET A 1 5.81 -10.56 -30.63
CA MET A 1 6.89 -10.45 -29.62
C MET A 1 6.62 -9.18 -28.83
N LEU A 2 6.92 -9.14 -27.54
CA LEU A 2 6.81 -7.90 -26.76
C LEU A 2 7.98 -6.97 -27.11
N ALA A 3 7.73 -5.66 -27.05
CA ALA A 3 8.71 -4.62 -27.31
C ALA A 3 8.41 -3.37 -26.47
N TRP A 4 9.41 -2.51 -26.32
CA TRP A 4 9.26 -1.20 -25.70
C TRP A 4 8.60 -0.24 -26.69
N LEU A 5 7.42 0.27 -26.36
CA LEU A 5 6.64 1.19 -27.20
C LEU A 5 6.48 2.54 -26.50
N VAL A 6 6.56 3.62 -27.28
CA VAL A 6 6.25 4.96 -26.82
C VAL A 6 4.82 5.30 -27.25
N GLU A 7 3.97 5.62 -26.28
CA GLU A 7 2.58 6.00 -26.52
C GLU A 7 2.25 7.36 -25.89
N GLU A 8 1.37 8.11 -26.54
CA GLU A 8 0.87 9.39 -26.07
C GLU A 8 -0.51 9.19 -25.40
N VAL A 9 -0.53 9.11 -24.07
CA VAL A 9 -1.73 8.87 -23.29
C VAL A 9 -2.47 10.18 -23.03
N ALA A 10 -3.70 10.31 -23.52
CA ALA A 10 -4.50 11.50 -23.28
C ALA A 10 -4.95 11.59 -21.81
N SER A 11 -4.81 12.77 -21.20
CA SER A 11 -5.36 13.05 -19.87
C SER A 11 -6.06 14.42 -19.82
N PRO A 12 -6.90 14.68 -18.80
CA PRO A 12 -7.47 16.01 -18.56
C PRO A 12 -6.44 17.13 -18.43
N TYR A 13 -5.20 16.80 -18.04
CA TYR A 13 -4.13 17.76 -17.80
C TYR A 13 -3.23 17.95 -19.03
N GLY A 14 -3.42 17.17 -20.08
CA GLY A 14 -2.56 17.11 -21.25
C GLY A 14 -2.11 15.69 -21.58
N THR A 15 -1.46 15.52 -22.71
CA THR A 15 -0.96 14.22 -23.12
C THR A 15 0.32 13.86 -22.37
N VAL A 16 0.43 12.60 -21.94
CA VAL A 16 1.60 12.02 -21.26
C VAL A 16 2.29 11.06 -22.21
N THR A 17 3.55 11.34 -22.57
CA THR A 17 4.36 10.38 -23.32
C THR A 17 4.83 9.28 -22.39
N THR A 18 4.53 8.02 -22.71
CA THR A 18 4.83 6.89 -21.83
C THR A 18 5.54 5.79 -22.62
N LEU A 19 6.76 5.47 -22.21
CA LEU A 19 7.42 4.24 -22.61
C LEU A 19 6.86 3.08 -21.77
N HIS A 20 6.45 2.00 -22.43
CA HIS A 20 5.91 0.83 -21.76
C HIS A 20 6.14 -0.44 -22.58
N TRP A 21 5.95 -1.60 -21.95
CA TRP A 21 6.15 -2.92 -22.56
C TRP A 21 4.82 -3.44 -23.13
N ALA A 22 4.76 -3.69 -24.44
CA ALA A 22 3.54 -4.10 -25.13
C ALA A 22 3.82 -4.91 -26.40
N VAL A 23 2.76 -5.47 -27.00
CA VAL A 23 2.84 -6.13 -28.30
C VAL A 23 2.68 -5.05 -29.37
N PRO A 24 3.62 -4.89 -30.33
CA PRO A 24 3.46 -3.94 -31.43
C PRO A 24 2.22 -4.26 -32.28
N ASP A 25 1.50 -3.22 -32.70
CA ASP A 25 0.38 -3.37 -33.62
C ASP A 25 0.87 -3.85 -34.99
N ALA A 26 0.33 -4.99 -35.46
CA ALA A 26 0.68 -5.63 -36.74
C ALA A 26 0.28 -4.80 -37.99
N ALA A 27 -0.21 -3.57 -37.82
CA ALA A 27 -0.66 -2.71 -38.90
C ALA A 27 0.37 -1.62 -39.27
N ALA A 28 1.49 -1.52 -38.55
CA ALA A 28 2.55 -0.56 -38.83
C ALA A 28 3.58 -1.04 -39.88
N ASP A 29 3.25 -2.08 -40.65
CA ASP A 29 4.13 -2.76 -41.61
C ASP A 29 4.50 -1.93 -42.87
N GLY A 30 4.33 -0.60 -42.84
CA GLY A 30 4.36 0.26 -44.03
C GLY A 30 5.47 1.31 -44.11
N GLU A 31 6.07 1.73 -43.00
CA GLU A 31 7.10 2.78 -43.01
C GLU A 31 8.21 2.40 -42.04
N ASP A 32 9.46 2.35 -42.54
CA ASP A 32 10.70 2.21 -41.77
C ASP A 32 10.89 3.43 -40.85
N ASP A 33 10.00 3.62 -39.87
CA ASP A 33 10.15 4.66 -38.87
C ASP A 33 11.23 4.21 -37.89
N ASP A 34 12.32 4.97 -37.87
CA ASP A 34 13.51 4.86 -37.01
C ASP A 34 13.19 5.08 -35.51
N GLY A 35 11.94 4.85 -35.11
CA GLY A 35 11.43 4.97 -33.74
C GLY A 35 11.80 3.82 -32.82
N SER A 36 12.53 2.81 -33.32
CA SER A 36 13.26 1.86 -32.48
C SER A 36 14.11 2.64 -31.48
N LEU A 37 13.98 2.35 -30.18
CA LEU A 37 14.87 2.90 -29.15
C LEU A 37 16.32 2.48 -29.46
N ASN A 38 17.02 3.27 -30.28
CA ASN A 38 18.36 2.96 -30.77
C ASN A 38 19.46 3.06 -29.69
N SER A 39 19.10 3.22 -28.42
CA SER A 39 20.06 3.22 -27.33
C SER A 39 20.09 1.86 -26.64
N THR A 40 21.06 1.03 -27.04
CA THR A 40 21.38 -0.25 -26.37
C THR A 40 21.56 -0.06 -24.86
N ALA A 41 21.99 1.12 -24.41
CA ALA A 41 22.15 1.44 -23.00
C ALA A 41 20.81 1.50 -22.24
N LEU A 42 19.78 2.15 -22.81
CA LEU A 42 18.47 2.21 -22.17
C LEU A 42 17.82 0.82 -22.11
N GLN A 43 18.00 0.01 -23.15
CA GLN A 43 17.47 -1.35 -23.15
C GLN A 43 18.07 -2.19 -22.02
N VAL A 44 19.40 -2.12 -21.83
CA VAL A 44 20.09 -2.80 -20.71
C VAL A 44 19.60 -2.32 -19.35
N GLU A 45 19.33 -1.02 -19.20
CA GLU A 45 18.75 -0.47 -17.95
C GLU A 45 17.33 -0.98 -17.68
N LEU A 46 16.56 -1.27 -18.73
CA LEU A 46 15.17 -1.69 -18.66
C LEU A 46 14.97 -3.21 -18.60
N GLU A 47 16.02 -4.03 -18.82
CA GLU A 47 15.93 -5.50 -18.79
C GLU A 47 15.22 -6.03 -17.53
N SER A 48 15.50 -5.44 -16.37
CA SER A 48 14.86 -5.87 -15.11
C SER A 48 13.36 -5.58 -15.01
N ALA A 49 12.86 -4.64 -15.83
CA ALA A 49 11.46 -4.25 -15.88
C ALA A 49 10.62 -5.15 -16.81
N GLU A 50 11.23 -5.80 -17.81
CA GLU A 50 10.50 -6.57 -18.85
C GLU A 50 9.65 -7.72 -18.27
N ASP A 51 10.11 -8.31 -17.16
CA ASP A 51 9.40 -9.39 -16.44
C ASP A 51 8.39 -8.88 -15.41
N GLN A 52 8.29 -7.55 -15.22
CA GLN A 52 7.39 -6.96 -14.24
C GLN A 52 6.06 -6.59 -14.90
N LEU A 53 4.96 -7.03 -14.28
CA LEU A 53 3.62 -6.64 -14.69
C LEU A 53 3.39 -5.12 -14.63
N GLY A 54 4.19 -4.37 -13.86
CA GLY A 54 4.12 -2.91 -13.83
C GLY A 54 4.78 -2.21 -15.02
N ALA A 55 5.45 -2.94 -15.93
CA ALA A 55 6.04 -2.34 -17.13
C ALA A 55 5.02 -2.05 -18.24
N VAL A 56 3.79 -2.58 -18.13
CA VAL A 56 2.71 -2.34 -19.10
C VAL A 56 1.90 -1.10 -18.73
N LEU A 57 1.31 -0.44 -19.74
CA LEU A 57 0.32 0.59 -19.50
C LEU A 57 -1.05 -0.07 -19.25
N TRP A 58 -1.59 0.08 -18.04
CA TRP A 58 -2.88 -0.50 -17.68
C TRP A 58 -4.06 0.35 -18.17
N ASN A 59 -5.09 -0.31 -18.67
CA ASN A 59 -6.30 0.32 -19.24
C ASN A 59 -7.11 1.12 -18.22
N SER A 60 -6.91 0.90 -16.92
CA SER A 60 -7.52 1.71 -15.86
C SER A 60 -6.95 3.12 -15.77
N ASN A 61 -5.78 3.40 -16.35
CA ASN A 61 -5.10 4.68 -16.17
C ASN A 61 -5.88 5.88 -16.72
N PRO A 62 -6.39 5.87 -17.98
CA PRO A 62 -7.22 6.97 -18.49
C PRO A 62 -8.50 7.18 -17.68
N ALA A 63 -9.15 6.08 -17.29
CA ALA A 63 -10.36 6.09 -16.45
C ALA A 63 -10.10 6.73 -15.09
N ALA A 64 -9.02 6.32 -14.42
CA ALA A 64 -8.58 6.88 -13.16
C ALA A 64 -8.30 8.38 -13.26
N LEU A 65 -7.61 8.83 -14.31
CA LEU A 65 -7.32 10.25 -14.52
C LEU A 65 -8.59 11.09 -14.70
N HIS A 66 -9.56 10.58 -15.47
CA HIS A 66 -10.83 11.26 -15.63
C HIS A 66 -11.60 11.34 -14.31
N TYR A 67 -11.70 10.22 -13.59
CA TYR A 67 -12.37 10.17 -12.30
C TYR A 67 -11.72 11.09 -11.26
N LEU A 68 -10.39 11.10 -11.17
CA LEU A 68 -9.65 11.99 -10.28
C LEU A 68 -10.00 13.46 -10.58
N HIS A 69 -10.01 13.84 -11.85
CA HIS A 69 -10.35 15.19 -12.27
C HIS A 69 -11.78 15.59 -11.86
N THR A 70 -12.78 14.74 -12.14
CA THR A 70 -14.20 15.08 -11.99
C THR A 70 -14.74 14.84 -10.58
N HIS A 71 -14.36 13.75 -9.92
CA HIS A 71 -14.98 13.30 -8.67
C HIS A 71 -14.13 13.57 -7.42
N VAL A 72 -12.80 13.55 -7.57
CA VAL A 72 -11.88 13.78 -6.43
C VAL A 72 -11.52 15.25 -6.33
N PHE A 73 -10.98 15.83 -7.40
CA PHE A 73 -10.56 17.23 -7.44
C PHE A 73 -11.67 18.20 -7.86
N GLN A 74 -12.80 17.68 -8.36
CA GLN A 74 -13.99 18.47 -8.73
C GLN A 74 -13.67 19.65 -9.65
N LEU A 75 -12.78 19.43 -10.62
CA LEU A 75 -12.32 20.46 -11.53
C LEU A 75 -13.35 20.72 -12.64
N PRO A 76 -13.43 21.96 -13.15
CA PRO A 76 -14.40 22.30 -14.20
C PRO A 76 -14.29 21.37 -15.40
N PRO A 77 -15.41 20.96 -16.02
CA PRO A 77 -15.38 20.09 -17.20
C PRO A 77 -14.45 20.64 -18.28
N LEU A 78 -13.70 19.75 -18.92
CA LEU A 78 -12.88 20.09 -20.08
C LEU A 78 -13.81 20.65 -21.16
N LYS A 79 -13.82 21.98 -21.37
CA LYS A 79 -14.56 22.57 -22.47
C LYS A 79 -14.06 21.94 -23.77
N GLY A 80 -14.97 21.32 -24.52
CA GLY A 80 -14.66 20.52 -25.70
C GLY A 80 -13.62 21.20 -26.59
N ARG A 81 -12.52 20.49 -26.84
CA ARG A 81 -11.48 20.87 -27.81
C ARG A 81 -12.05 20.71 -29.23
N GLY A 82 -13.00 21.57 -29.57
CA GLY A 82 -13.46 21.82 -30.94
C GLY A 82 -13.35 23.32 -31.18
N ALA A 83 -12.53 23.71 -32.17
CA ALA A 83 -12.27 25.07 -32.63
C ALA A 83 -11.39 25.97 -31.72
N SER A 84 -10.09 25.96 -32.03
CA SER A 84 -9.23 27.14 -32.30
C SER A 84 -9.78 28.54 -32.00
N THR A 85 -10.19 28.81 -30.76
CA THR A 85 -10.41 30.17 -30.25
C THR A 85 -9.56 30.37 -29.00
N PRO A 86 -8.77 31.45 -28.92
CA PRO A 86 -8.01 31.75 -27.73
C PRO A 86 -9.00 32.10 -26.62
N VAL A 87 -9.16 31.20 -25.66
CA VAL A 87 -9.99 31.45 -24.48
C VAL A 87 -9.36 32.59 -23.70
N SER A 88 -10.14 33.65 -23.52
CA SER A 88 -9.78 34.84 -22.74
C SER A 88 -9.29 34.44 -21.35
N ALA A 89 -8.05 34.83 -21.05
CA ALA A 89 -7.36 34.59 -19.80
C ALA A 89 -7.92 35.49 -18.69
N THR A 90 -8.99 35.06 -18.03
CA THR A 90 -9.41 35.67 -16.77
C THR A 90 -9.82 34.61 -15.75
N SER A 91 -9.05 34.60 -14.64
CA SER A 91 -9.26 34.02 -13.30
C SER A 91 -9.45 32.49 -13.20
N SER A 92 -8.41 31.66 -13.07
CA SER A 92 -7.33 31.75 -12.06
C SER A 92 -5.99 31.28 -12.63
N SER A 93 -4.94 32.06 -12.38
CA SER A 93 -3.55 31.76 -12.78
C SER A 93 -2.89 30.64 -11.96
N HIS A 94 -3.68 29.79 -11.31
CA HIS A 94 -3.19 28.78 -10.39
C HIS A 94 -3.44 27.39 -10.96
N SER A 95 -2.39 26.59 -11.08
CA SER A 95 -2.53 25.18 -11.40
C SER A 95 -3.42 24.50 -10.35
N PRO A 96 -4.41 23.69 -10.76
CA PRO A 96 -5.49 23.26 -9.89
C PRO A 96 -5.04 22.43 -8.67
N LEU A 97 -3.91 21.72 -8.80
CA LEU A 97 -3.34 20.91 -7.72
C LEU A 97 -2.10 21.55 -7.09
N ALA A 98 -1.86 22.85 -7.33
CA ALA A 98 -0.74 23.57 -6.74
C ALA A 98 -0.75 23.42 -5.21
N GLY A 99 0.40 23.06 -4.64
CA GLY A 99 0.56 22.87 -3.20
C GLY A 99 0.28 21.45 -2.70
N MET A 100 -0.38 20.60 -3.49
CA MET A 100 -0.69 19.22 -3.10
C MET A 100 0.55 18.33 -3.18
N ASN A 101 0.80 17.56 -2.12
CA ASN A 101 1.77 16.46 -2.11
C ASN A 101 1.02 15.15 -2.33
N ILE A 102 1.41 14.41 -3.37
CA ILE A 102 0.77 13.15 -3.77
C ILE A 102 1.82 12.05 -3.82
N VAL A 103 1.47 10.86 -3.33
CA VAL A 103 2.27 9.64 -3.56
C VAL A 103 1.45 8.69 -4.42
N GLU A 104 2.05 8.18 -5.48
CA GLU A 104 1.47 7.08 -6.25
C GLU A 104 2.18 5.77 -5.85
N LEU A 105 1.43 4.79 -5.36
CA LEU A 105 1.94 3.48 -4.97
C LEU A 105 1.64 2.45 -6.05
N GLY A 106 2.66 1.67 -6.46
CA GLY A 106 2.50 0.72 -7.58
C GLY A 106 2.29 1.44 -8.89
N ALA A 107 3.09 2.48 -9.14
CA ALA A 107 2.89 3.40 -10.25
C ALA A 107 3.15 2.77 -11.63
N GLY A 108 3.85 1.63 -11.69
CA GLY A 108 4.20 0.96 -12.94
C GLY A 108 5.03 1.87 -13.84
N VAL A 109 4.41 2.34 -14.92
CA VAL A 109 5.00 3.28 -15.89
C VAL A 109 4.99 4.74 -15.42
N GLY A 110 4.24 5.08 -14.36
CA GLY A 110 4.18 6.43 -13.77
C GLY A 110 3.23 7.41 -14.47
N CYS A 111 2.33 6.92 -15.33
CA CYS A 111 1.46 7.76 -16.17
C CYS A 111 0.56 8.69 -15.34
N LEU A 112 -0.09 8.19 -14.27
CA LEU A 112 -1.00 9.01 -13.46
C LEU A 112 -0.24 10.12 -12.76
N GLY A 113 0.84 9.80 -12.05
CA GLY A 113 1.59 10.78 -11.29
C GLY A 113 2.23 11.86 -12.16
N VAL A 114 2.69 11.52 -13.36
CA VAL A 114 3.15 12.52 -14.34
C VAL A 114 2.00 13.46 -14.76
N ALA A 115 0.81 12.93 -15.05
CA ALA A 115 -0.34 13.76 -15.39
C ALA A 115 -0.77 14.68 -14.23
N LEU A 116 -0.78 14.18 -13.00
CA LEU A 116 -1.09 14.95 -11.80
C LEU A 116 -0.04 16.05 -11.54
N ALA A 117 1.23 15.79 -11.85
CA ALA A 117 2.26 16.82 -11.81
C ALA A 117 2.04 17.91 -12.87
N MET A 118 1.55 17.57 -14.07
CA MET A 118 1.14 18.58 -15.06
C MET A 118 0.01 19.48 -14.54
N ALA A 119 -0.84 18.97 -13.64
CA ALA A 119 -1.89 19.73 -12.96
C ALA A 119 -1.40 20.61 -11.80
N GLY A 120 -0.09 20.58 -11.48
CA GLY A 120 0.54 21.41 -10.46
C GLY A 120 0.85 20.71 -9.13
N ALA A 121 0.56 19.42 -9.00
CA ALA A 121 0.92 18.66 -7.81
C ALA A 121 2.44 18.41 -7.72
N ARG A 122 2.92 18.18 -6.51
CA ARG A 122 4.23 17.55 -6.26
C ARG A 122 3.99 16.07 -6.02
N VAL A 123 4.52 15.23 -6.91
CA VAL A 123 4.19 13.81 -6.96
C VAL A 123 5.44 12.96 -6.78
N ALA A 124 5.37 11.97 -5.90
CA ALA A 124 6.32 10.87 -5.86
C ALA A 124 5.65 9.64 -6.49
N VAL A 125 6.12 9.19 -7.65
CA VAL A 125 5.69 7.93 -8.25
C VAL A 125 6.60 6.82 -7.74
N THR A 126 6.00 5.75 -7.21
CA THR A 126 6.74 4.75 -6.45
C THR A 126 6.37 3.33 -6.82
N ASP A 127 7.39 2.47 -6.87
CA ASP A 127 7.26 1.05 -7.20
C ASP A 127 8.50 0.26 -6.72
N VAL A 128 8.56 -1.03 -7.04
CA VAL A 128 9.72 -1.89 -6.82
C VAL A 128 10.95 -1.41 -7.59
N LYS A 129 12.15 -1.82 -7.16
CA LYS A 129 13.42 -1.28 -7.69
C LYS A 129 13.60 -1.55 -9.17
N GLU A 130 13.02 -2.65 -9.65
CA GLU A 130 13.08 -3.12 -11.04
C GLU A 130 12.38 -2.14 -11.99
N LEU A 131 11.37 -1.40 -11.52
CA LEU A 131 10.62 -0.43 -12.31
C LEU A 131 11.15 1.00 -12.19
N LEU A 132 12.09 1.25 -11.28
CA LEU A 132 12.65 2.58 -11.07
C LEU A 132 13.28 3.20 -12.33
N PRO A 133 14.09 2.49 -13.15
CA PRO A 133 14.63 3.04 -14.38
C PRO A 133 13.54 3.47 -15.36
N LEU A 134 12.50 2.64 -15.54
CA LEU A 134 11.36 2.93 -16.42
C LEU A 134 10.59 4.17 -15.96
N MET A 135 10.20 4.23 -14.68
CA MET A 135 9.50 5.39 -14.12
C MET A 135 10.34 6.66 -14.26
N ALA A 136 11.64 6.61 -13.95
CA ALA A 136 12.53 7.76 -14.06
C ALA A 136 12.65 8.25 -15.52
N HIS A 137 12.72 7.33 -16.47
CA HIS A 137 12.71 7.65 -17.90
C HIS A 137 11.41 8.36 -18.30
N ASN A 138 10.25 7.83 -17.93
CA ASN A 138 8.95 8.44 -18.24
C ASN A 138 8.75 9.80 -17.57
N VAL A 139 9.19 9.98 -16.33
CA VAL A 139 9.23 11.30 -15.68
C VAL A 139 10.09 12.27 -16.49
N LYS A 140 11.26 11.85 -16.96
CA LYS A 140 12.17 12.68 -17.74
C LYS A 140 11.59 13.08 -19.10
N LEU A 141 10.95 12.13 -19.81
CA LEU A 141 10.27 12.40 -21.10
C LEU A 141 9.22 13.51 -20.99
N ASN A 142 8.63 13.68 -19.80
CA ASN A 142 7.56 14.64 -19.57
C ASN A 142 7.99 15.89 -18.79
N GLU A 143 9.27 16.05 -18.43
CA GLU A 143 9.73 17.14 -17.56
C GLU A 143 9.33 18.53 -18.10
N THR A 144 9.56 18.77 -19.40
CA THR A 144 9.19 20.05 -20.06
C THR A 144 7.67 20.26 -20.08
N ARG A 145 6.88 19.19 -20.29
CA ARG A 145 5.41 19.26 -20.29
C ARG A 145 4.89 19.59 -18.89
N VAL A 146 5.40 18.91 -17.87
CA VAL A 146 5.10 19.17 -16.46
C VAL A 146 5.40 20.64 -16.13
N ARG A 147 6.62 21.11 -16.42
CA ARG A 147 7.01 22.51 -16.15
C ARG A 147 6.12 23.53 -16.86
N THR A 148 5.83 23.30 -18.13
CA THR A 148 5.06 24.25 -18.95
C THR A 148 3.60 24.32 -18.52
N ARG A 149 2.94 23.17 -18.33
CA ARG A 149 1.51 23.09 -18.01
C ARG A 149 1.19 23.45 -16.57
N SER A 150 2.10 23.17 -15.66
CA SER A 150 1.98 23.55 -14.26
C SER A 150 2.51 24.95 -13.96
N HIS A 151 2.94 25.72 -14.97
CA HIS A 151 3.60 27.03 -14.77
C HIS A 151 4.78 26.97 -13.78
N GLY A 152 5.52 25.86 -13.80
CA GLY A 152 6.68 25.62 -12.95
C GLY A 152 6.39 25.18 -11.51
N VAL A 153 5.12 25.01 -11.10
CA VAL A 153 4.77 24.62 -9.72
C VAL A 153 4.68 23.11 -9.52
N GLY A 154 4.44 22.35 -10.60
CA GLY A 154 4.33 20.91 -10.59
C GLY A 154 5.69 20.23 -10.61
N TYR A 155 5.78 19.08 -9.95
CA TYR A 155 7.00 18.30 -9.83
C TYR A 155 6.67 16.81 -9.77
N CYS A 156 7.47 15.97 -10.41
CA CYS A 156 7.34 14.53 -10.34
C CYS A 156 8.71 13.89 -10.11
N ALA A 157 8.80 12.95 -9.17
CA ALA A 157 10.00 12.17 -8.89
C ALA A 157 9.67 10.68 -8.87
N ALA A 158 10.52 9.87 -9.50
CA ALA A 158 10.46 8.41 -9.42
C ALA A 158 11.31 7.92 -8.25
N LEU A 159 10.74 7.08 -7.38
CA LEU A 159 11.41 6.55 -6.20
C LEU A 159 11.08 5.07 -5.99
N GLN A 160 12.00 4.34 -5.37
CA GLN A 160 11.73 2.97 -4.95
C GLN A 160 10.90 2.95 -3.67
N TRP A 161 9.82 2.16 -3.67
CA TRP A 161 9.08 1.80 -2.46
C TRP A 161 8.55 0.36 -2.56
N LYS A 162 9.25 -0.57 -1.91
CA LYS A 162 8.67 -1.89 -1.61
C LYS A 162 7.78 -1.75 -0.38
N TRP A 163 6.50 -2.08 -0.52
CA TRP A 163 5.54 -1.93 0.58
C TRP A 163 5.98 -2.67 1.85
N GLY A 164 5.61 -2.09 2.99
CA GLY A 164 5.89 -2.61 4.31
C GLY A 164 7.02 -1.86 5.02
N PRO A 165 7.39 -2.31 6.23
CA PRO A 165 8.47 -1.70 6.99
C PRO A 165 9.84 -1.97 6.36
N THR A 166 10.72 -0.95 6.35
CA THR A 166 12.15 -1.15 6.07
C THR A 166 12.88 -1.76 7.26
N ALA A 167 12.43 -1.44 8.47
CA ALA A 167 12.92 -2.06 9.69
C ALA A 167 12.54 -3.56 9.74
N THR A 168 13.46 -4.37 10.27
CA THR A 168 13.25 -5.82 10.30
C THR A 168 12.10 -6.23 11.23
N THR A 169 11.18 -7.03 10.70
CA THR A 169 10.13 -7.73 11.45
C THR A 169 10.57 -9.12 11.90
N SER A 170 11.85 -9.47 11.72
CA SER A 170 12.41 -10.77 12.09
C SER A 170 12.61 -10.88 13.60
N VAL A 171 11.49 -11.04 14.34
CA VAL A 171 11.45 -11.22 15.80
C VAL A 171 12.47 -12.26 16.26
N HIS A 172 12.53 -13.39 15.55
CA HIS A 172 13.47 -14.47 15.81
C HIS A 172 14.95 -14.04 15.84
N LYS A 173 15.40 -13.25 14.85
CA LYS A 173 16.80 -12.82 14.77
C LYS A 173 17.17 -11.91 15.93
N GLN A 174 16.24 -11.04 16.35
CA GLN A 174 16.47 -10.12 17.45
C GLN A 174 16.48 -10.82 18.80
N LEU A 175 15.55 -11.75 19.04
CA LEU A 175 15.54 -12.58 20.25
C LEU A 175 16.82 -13.41 20.38
N GLN A 176 17.24 -14.08 19.29
CA GLN A 176 18.50 -14.83 19.28
C GLN A 176 19.73 -13.96 19.52
N LYS A 177 19.73 -12.71 19.03
CA LYS A 177 20.82 -11.76 19.25
C LYS A 177 20.91 -11.33 20.72
N GLU A 178 19.78 -10.99 21.33
CA GLU A 178 19.70 -10.61 22.76
C GLU A 178 20.16 -11.77 23.65
N MET A 179 19.65 -12.99 23.42
CA MET A 179 19.99 -14.18 24.22
C MET A 179 21.46 -14.58 24.12
N LYS A 180 22.11 -14.35 22.97
CA LYS A 180 23.56 -14.60 22.81
C LYS A 180 24.44 -13.49 23.40
N GLY A 181 23.89 -12.28 23.51
CA GLY A 181 24.60 -11.08 23.97
C GLY A 181 24.64 -10.93 25.49
N SER A 182 23.77 -11.64 26.23
CA SER A 182 23.79 -11.62 27.70
C SER A 182 25.17 -12.05 28.22
N PRO A 183 25.87 -11.22 29.01
CA PRO A 183 27.18 -11.57 29.53
C PRO A 183 27.03 -12.83 30.38
N LYS A 184 27.67 -13.93 29.95
CA LYS A 184 27.85 -15.10 30.80
C LYS A 184 28.54 -14.58 32.04
N SER A 185 27.83 -14.51 33.17
CA SER A 185 28.41 -14.07 34.42
C SER A 185 29.65 -14.92 34.65
N SER A 186 30.81 -14.29 34.53
CA SER A 186 32.10 -14.89 34.78
C SER A 186 32.21 -15.00 36.29
N HIS A 187 31.59 -16.03 36.85
CA HIS A 187 31.84 -16.43 38.22
C HIS A 187 32.34 -17.87 38.21
N ASP A 188 33.65 -17.94 38.39
CA ASP A 188 34.39 -18.95 39.13
C ASP A 188 33.48 -19.85 39.99
N SER A 189 33.50 -21.15 39.74
CA SER A 189 34.33 -22.07 40.55
C SER A 189 33.97 -23.53 40.35
N ASN A 190 35.01 -24.35 40.40
CA ASN A 190 34.98 -25.76 40.79
C ASN A 190 34.02 -26.01 41.97
N ILE A 191 32.80 -26.48 41.73
CA ILE A 191 32.03 -27.21 42.74
C ILE A 191 31.45 -28.47 42.10
N ILE A 192 32.03 -29.58 42.54
CA ILE A 192 31.65 -30.95 42.23
C ILE A 192 30.31 -31.26 42.91
N GLY A 193 29.36 -31.77 42.13
CA GLY A 193 28.31 -32.66 42.63
C GLY A 193 27.03 -31.97 43.14
N GLY A 194 26.01 -31.92 42.28
CA GLY A 194 24.66 -31.56 42.70
C GLY A 194 23.72 -31.41 41.53
N SER A 195 23.04 -32.49 41.16
CA SER A 195 21.95 -32.51 40.18
C SER A 195 20.78 -31.65 40.69
N ALA A 196 20.74 -30.38 40.30
CA ALA A 196 19.64 -29.47 40.59
C ALA A 196 18.99 -29.04 39.28
N LYS A 197 17.72 -29.43 39.12
CA LYS A 197 16.88 -29.09 37.98
C LYS A 197 16.73 -27.57 37.88
N ASN A 198 17.14 -27.05 36.74
CA ASN A 198 17.12 -25.66 36.33
C ASN A 198 15.66 -25.16 36.20
N SER A 199 15.15 -24.38 37.16
CA SER A 199 13.83 -23.72 37.11
C SER A 199 13.93 -22.19 37.10
N GLY A 200 15.14 -21.63 36.96
CA GLY A 200 15.41 -20.20 37.07
C GLY A 200 15.32 -19.37 35.77
N SER A 201 15.08 -19.97 34.59
CA SER A 201 15.21 -19.21 33.32
C SER A 201 14.02 -18.30 33.00
N SER A 202 12.84 -18.49 33.60
CA SER A 202 11.63 -17.86 33.07
C SER A 202 11.56 -16.33 33.26
N ALA A 203 12.08 -15.77 34.35
CA ALA A 203 11.97 -14.34 34.62
C ALA A 203 12.90 -13.49 33.74
N GLU A 204 14.13 -13.96 33.52
CA GLU A 204 15.10 -13.29 32.65
C GLU A 204 14.69 -13.39 31.18
N ASP A 205 14.18 -14.56 30.75
CA ASP A 205 13.63 -14.77 29.40
C ASP A 205 12.45 -13.84 29.12
N VAL A 206 11.54 -13.67 30.09
CA VAL A 206 10.41 -12.74 29.98
C VAL A 206 10.91 -11.29 29.83
N ALA A 207 11.87 -10.86 30.64
CA ALA A 207 12.44 -9.52 30.56
C ALA A 207 13.18 -9.28 29.23
N ALA A 208 13.87 -10.30 28.69
CA ALA A 208 14.54 -10.22 27.40
C ALA A 208 13.53 -10.06 26.24
N VAL A 209 12.45 -10.85 26.23
CA VAL A 209 11.37 -10.71 25.24
C VAL A 209 10.79 -9.30 25.26
N GLU A 210 10.51 -8.76 26.45
CA GLU A 210 9.92 -7.44 26.60
C GLU A 210 10.83 -6.31 26.08
N ARG A 211 12.13 -6.36 26.39
CA ARG A 211 13.12 -5.41 25.87
C ARG A 211 13.19 -5.46 24.35
N VAL A 212 13.28 -6.66 23.77
CA VAL A 212 13.39 -6.84 22.31
C VAL A 212 12.12 -6.35 21.61
N MET A 213 10.94 -6.73 22.10
CA MET A 213 9.67 -6.31 21.49
C MET A 213 9.50 -4.79 21.57
N SER A 214 9.83 -4.18 22.71
CA SER A 214 9.73 -2.72 22.87
C SER A 214 10.69 -1.98 21.94
N ALA A 215 11.93 -2.45 21.81
CA ALA A 215 12.90 -1.89 20.87
C ALA A 215 12.45 -2.04 19.40
N MET A 216 11.85 -3.19 19.04
CA MET A 216 11.32 -3.41 17.69
C MET A 216 10.13 -2.51 17.38
N VAL A 217 9.20 -2.32 18.32
CA VAL A 217 8.08 -1.37 18.18
C VAL A 217 8.59 0.05 17.93
N GLU A 218 9.55 0.52 18.73
CA GLU A 218 10.10 1.87 18.57
C GLU A 218 10.86 2.03 17.26
N SER A 219 11.53 0.97 16.77
CA SER A 219 12.14 0.97 15.44
C SER A 219 11.08 1.06 14.33
N LEU A 220 10.01 0.28 14.42
CA LEU A 220 8.92 0.22 13.44
C LEU A 220 7.98 1.44 13.48
N LYS A 221 8.05 2.29 14.50
CA LYS A 221 7.33 3.57 14.53
C LYS A 221 8.05 4.70 13.81
N LYS A 222 9.35 4.53 13.54
CA LYS A 222 10.12 5.53 12.77
C LYS A 222 9.66 5.52 11.30
N PRO A 223 9.67 6.70 10.63
CA PRO A 223 9.46 6.77 9.19
C PRO A 223 10.36 5.77 8.45
N SER A 224 9.79 5.04 7.50
CA SER A 224 10.57 4.20 6.58
C SER A 224 11.52 5.04 5.73
N ASP A 225 12.58 4.41 5.22
CA ASP A 225 13.54 5.08 4.34
C ASP A 225 12.86 5.60 3.06
N SER A 226 11.86 4.87 2.56
CA SER A 226 11.05 5.29 1.40
C SER A 226 10.16 6.49 1.71
N LEU A 227 9.52 6.54 2.88
CA LEU A 227 8.77 7.73 3.33
C LEU A 227 9.69 8.94 3.44
N VAL A 228 10.89 8.78 4.02
CA VAL A 228 11.89 9.85 4.13
C VAL A 228 12.37 10.29 2.74
N ALA A 229 12.62 9.36 1.82
CA ALA A 229 13.01 9.67 0.45
C ALA A 229 11.93 10.48 -0.29
N CYS A 230 10.66 10.07 -0.19
CA CYS A 230 9.53 10.81 -0.76
C CYS A 230 9.41 12.21 -0.16
N SER A 231 9.56 12.31 1.17
CA SER A 231 9.51 13.58 1.89
C SER A 231 10.59 14.54 1.39
N ASN A 232 11.81 14.04 1.23
CA ASN A 232 12.95 14.82 0.76
C ASN A 232 12.83 15.23 -0.72
N ALA A 233 12.17 14.41 -1.54
CA ALA A 233 11.93 14.69 -2.95
C ALA A 233 10.84 15.76 -3.13
N LEU A 234 9.78 15.75 -2.31
CA LEU A 234 8.65 16.67 -2.45
C LEU A 234 8.81 17.99 -1.67
N GLN A 235 9.86 18.11 -0.84
CA GLN A 235 10.14 19.36 -0.14
C GLN A 235 10.52 20.49 -1.12
N PRO A 236 9.90 21.68 -1.02
CA PRO A 236 10.31 22.85 -1.77
C PRO A 236 11.79 23.18 -1.51
N THR A 237 12.52 23.56 -2.55
CA THR A 237 13.96 23.91 -2.45
C THR A 237 14.23 25.00 -1.40
N ALA A 238 13.32 25.95 -1.23
CA ALA A 238 13.40 27.01 -0.24
C ALA A 238 13.23 26.54 1.22
N SER A 239 12.67 25.35 1.46
CA SER A 239 12.32 24.84 2.80
C SER A 239 13.33 23.82 3.35
N ARG A 240 14.40 23.50 2.62
CA ARG A 240 15.38 22.45 3.00
C ARG A 240 16.24 22.80 4.22
N THR A 241 16.20 24.03 4.71
CA THR A 241 17.00 24.51 5.86
C THR A 241 16.26 24.45 7.19
N ALA A 242 14.96 24.15 7.21
CA ALA A 242 14.16 24.00 8.43
C ALA A 242 14.10 22.52 8.87
N ALA A 243 14.14 22.29 10.18
CA ALA A 243 14.20 20.96 10.78
C ALA A 243 13.04 20.03 10.34
N SER A 244 13.39 19.01 9.55
CA SER A 244 12.92 17.61 9.51
C SER A 244 11.44 17.27 9.87
N SER A 245 10.45 18.09 9.53
CA SER A 245 9.06 17.60 9.50
C SER A 245 8.75 17.00 8.13
N THR A 246 8.33 15.74 8.10
CA THR A 246 7.74 15.11 6.91
C THR A 246 6.60 15.99 6.37
N PRO A 247 6.59 16.37 5.08
CA PRO A 247 5.50 17.16 4.53
C PRO A 247 4.19 16.36 4.60
N PRO A 248 3.04 17.01 4.83
CA PRO A 248 1.76 16.33 4.85
C PRO A 248 1.43 15.81 3.44
N TYR A 249 1.10 14.53 3.32
CA TYR A 249 0.53 13.98 2.09
C TYR A 249 -0.97 14.26 2.05
N HIS A 250 -1.46 14.66 0.88
CA HIS A 250 -2.87 14.99 0.67
C HIS A 250 -3.60 13.82 0.02
N TYR A 251 -2.93 13.17 -0.93
CA TYR A 251 -3.45 12.02 -1.63
C TYR A 251 -2.44 10.90 -1.75
N VAL A 252 -2.92 9.67 -1.62
CA VAL A 252 -2.23 8.45 -2.05
C VAL A 252 -3.04 7.86 -3.20
N ILE A 253 -2.41 7.70 -4.36
CA ILE A 253 -3.09 7.18 -5.55
C ILE A 253 -2.59 5.78 -5.82
N MET A 254 -3.52 4.88 -6.14
CA MET A 254 -3.23 3.50 -6.54
C MET A 254 -4.11 3.18 -7.75
N CYS A 255 -3.54 2.57 -8.78
CA CYS A 255 -4.29 2.17 -9.97
C CYS A 255 -3.84 0.77 -10.37
N ASP A 256 -4.76 -0.19 -10.35
CA ASP A 256 -4.48 -1.62 -10.53
C ASP A 256 -3.31 -2.10 -9.68
N ALA A 257 -3.28 -1.71 -8.40
CA ALA A 257 -2.26 -2.14 -7.44
C ALA A 257 -2.74 -3.33 -6.57
N LEU A 258 -4.05 -3.59 -6.50
CA LEU A 258 -4.65 -4.66 -5.68
C LEU A 258 -4.87 -5.99 -6.45
N TYR A 259 -3.98 -6.36 -7.37
CA TYR A 259 -4.06 -7.63 -8.11
C TYR A 259 -3.16 -8.74 -7.54
N GLY A 260 -2.36 -8.39 -6.53
CA GLY A 260 -1.32 -9.24 -5.98
C GLY A 260 -1.81 -10.34 -5.03
N ASN A 261 -0.84 -11.03 -4.43
CA ASN A 261 -1.12 -12.07 -3.45
C ASN A 261 -1.70 -11.41 -2.18
N PRO A 262 -2.80 -11.93 -1.59
CA PRO A 262 -3.31 -11.47 -0.30
C PRO A 262 -2.26 -11.40 0.82
N LYS A 263 -1.16 -12.15 0.70
CA LYS A 263 -0.01 -12.11 1.60
C LYS A 263 0.76 -10.78 1.60
N ASP A 264 0.62 -9.95 0.57
CA ASP A 264 1.30 -8.65 0.46
C ASP A 264 0.48 -7.51 1.10
N TRP A 265 -0.80 -7.73 1.36
CA TRP A 265 -1.71 -6.73 1.93
C TRP A 265 -1.31 -6.21 3.31
N PRO A 266 -0.75 -7.02 4.25
CA PRO A 266 -0.25 -6.46 5.51
C PRO A 266 0.88 -5.44 5.31
N ALA A 267 1.71 -5.63 4.28
CA ALA A 267 2.78 -4.69 3.94
C ALA A 267 2.23 -3.41 3.30
N LEU A 268 1.23 -3.55 2.43
CA LEU A 268 0.49 -2.40 1.88
C LEU A 268 -0.22 -1.61 3.00
N LEU A 269 -0.94 -2.29 3.89
CA LEU A 269 -1.63 -1.67 5.02
C LEU A 269 -0.67 -0.88 5.91
N TYR A 270 0.52 -1.42 6.18
CA TYR A 270 1.58 -0.70 6.88
C TYR A 270 2.00 0.57 6.14
N THR A 271 2.19 0.47 4.82
CA THR A 271 2.59 1.60 3.97
C THR A 271 1.54 2.70 3.98
N LEU A 272 0.26 2.35 3.82
CA LEU A 272 -0.84 3.31 3.90
C LEU A 272 -0.92 3.93 5.29
N THR A 273 -0.84 3.14 6.35
CA THR A 273 -0.84 3.64 7.74
C THR A 273 0.25 4.69 7.95
N GLU A 274 1.45 4.42 7.44
CA GLU A 274 2.57 5.35 7.51
C GLU A 274 2.31 6.64 6.72
N LEU A 275 1.78 6.57 5.50
CA LEU A 275 1.44 7.74 4.69
C LEU A 275 0.33 8.59 5.33
N LEU A 276 -0.76 7.96 5.77
CA LEU A 276 -1.88 8.66 6.43
C LEU A 276 -1.44 9.32 7.75
N SER A 277 -0.47 8.73 8.46
CA SER A 277 0.04 9.31 9.71
C SER A 277 0.71 10.69 9.53
N THR A 278 1.09 11.05 8.30
CA THR A 278 1.66 12.37 8.00
C THR A 278 0.60 13.49 7.97
N ASN A 279 -0.66 13.12 7.75
CA ASN A 279 -1.80 14.03 7.68
C ASN A 279 -3.11 13.27 8.01
N PRO A 280 -3.33 12.88 9.28
CA PRO A 280 -4.38 11.94 9.68
C PRO A 280 -5.80 12.36 9.30
N ASP A 281 -6.07 13.67 9.33
CA ASP A 281 -7.39 14.24 9.06
C ASP A 281 -7.59 14.66 7.59
N GLY A 282 -6.49 14.78 6.82
CA GLY A 282 -6.51 15.38 5.49
C GLY A 282 -5.99 14.50 4.36
N CYS A 283 -5.38 13.34 4.66
CA CYS A 283 -4.90 12.40 3.65
C CYS A 283 -6.01 11.46 3.19
N GLU A 284 -6.20 11.34 1.88
CA GLU A 284 -7.13 10.39 1.27
C GLU A 284 -6.41 9.43 0.31
N VAL A 285 -6.71 8.15 0.40
CA VAL A 285 -6.28 7.15 -0.58
C VAL A 285 -7.37 7.00 -1.62
N VAL A 286 -7.00 7.03 -2.90
CA VAL A 286 -7.90 6.73 -4.01
C VAL A 286 -7.33 5.57 -4.79
N ASN A 287 -7.99 4.42 -4.68
CA ASN A 287 -7.65 3.19 -5.37
C ASN A 287 -8.57 2.97 -6.56
N PHE A 288 -8.00 2.63 -7.71
CA PHE A 288 -8.73 2.19 -8.90
C PHE A 288 -8.40 0.74 -9.18
N CYS A 289 -9.40 -0.08 -9.45
CA CYS A 289 -9.21 -1.50 -9.76
C CYS A 289 -10.16 -1.97 -10.87
N GLU A 290 -9.59 -2.50 -11.94
CA GLU A 290 -10.29 -3.29 -12.95
C GLU A 290 -10.76 -4.63 -12.34
N GLN A 291 -12.06 -4.87 -12.33
CA GLN A 291 -12.67 -6.07 -11.75
C GLN A 291 -12.55 -7.26 -12.71
N ARG A 292 -11.37 -7.88 -12.75
CA ARG A 292 -11.09 -9.11 -13.52
C ARG A 292 -11.65 -10.38 -12.86
N VAL A 293 -12.01 -10.26 -11.59
CA VAL A 293 -12.82 -11.21 -10.82
C VAL A 293 -13.93 -10.42 -10.11
N GLU A 294 -14.88 -11.11 -9.49
CA GLU A 294 -16.06 -10.49 -8.86
C GLU A 294 -15.70 -9.40 -7.83
N ASP A 295 -14.62 -9.63 -7.08
CA ASP A 295 -14.14 -8.70 -6.06
C ASP A 295 -12.62 -8.76 -5.89
N VAL A 296 -11.93 -7.84 -6.56
CA VAL A 296 -10.46 -7.75 -6.52
C VAL A 296 -9.97 -7.19 -5.18
N GLU A 297 -10.68 -6.20 -4.65
CA GLU A 297 -10.23 -5.41 -3.49
C GLU A 297 -10.87 -5.84 -2.17
N GLY A 298 -11.93 -6.64 -2.20
CA GLY A 298 -12.76 -6.95 -1.03
C GLY A 298 -12.01 -7.53 0.15
N ALA A 299 -11.05 -8.41 -0.07
CA ALA A 299 -10.33 -9.01 1.03
C ALA A 299 -9.21 -8.09 1.59
N PHE A 300 -8.76 -7.08 0.83
CA PHE A 300 -8.01 -5.94 1.41
C PHE A 300 -8.94 -5.06 2.26
N LEU A 301 -10.15 -4.75 1.79
CA LEU A 301 -11.13 -3.97 2.55
C LEU A 301 -11.55 -4.67 3.85
N GLN A 302 -11.73 -6.00 3.81
CA GLN A 302 -11.97 -6.81 5.01
C GLN A 302 -10.82 -6.67 6.03
N MET A 303 -9.57 -6.58 5.57
CA MET A 303 -8.42 -6.36 6.46
C MET A 303 -8.50 -5.00 7.17
N LEU A 304 -9.01 -3.96 6.50
CA LEU A 304 -9.27 -2.65 7.12
C LEU A 304 -10.32 -2.78 8.22
N ASP A 305 -11.40 -3.52 7.97
CA ASP A 305 -12.45 -3.78 8.97
C ASP A 305 -11.95 -4.61 10.15
N GLU A 306 -11.06 -5.56 9.91
CA GLU A 306 -10.40 -6.34 10.96
C GLU A 306 -9.45 -5.51 11.81
N GLU A 307 -8.76 -4.54 11.20
CA GLU A 307 -7.91 -3.59 11.91
C GLU A 307 -8.76 -2.63 12.77
N ASN A 308 -9.90 -2.16 12.27
CA ASN A 308 -10.84 -1.32 13.01
C ASN A 308 -11.37 -1.96 14.30
N LYS A 309 -11.46 -3.29 14.37
CA LYS A 309 -11.88 -4.03 15.57
C LYS A 309 -10.87 -3.93 16.72
N ARG A 310 -9.66 -3.44 16.46
CA ARG A 310 -8.57 -3.36 17.43
C ARG A 310 -8.62 -2.03 18.17
N VAL A 311 -8.54 -2.13 19.50
CA VAL A 311 -8.60 -0.99 20.41
C VAL A 311 -7.21 -0.37 20.53
N TYR A 312 -7.13 0.95 20.33
CA TYR A 312 -5.93 1.72 20.62
C TYR A 312 -5.79 1.95 22.13
N VAL A 313 -4.66 1.52 22.68
CA VAL A 313 -4.25 1.83 24.05
C VAL A 313 -2.99 2.72 23.99
N PRO A 314 -3.00 3.91 24.60
CA PRO A 314 -1.81 4.76 24.63
C PRO A 314 -0.60 4.05 25.23
N ALA A 315 0.58 4.26 24.66
CA ALA A 315 1.81 3.61 25.12
C ALA A 315 2.12 3.85 26.61
N SER A 316 1.68 4.96 27.19
CA SER A 316 1.81 5.27 28.61
C SER A 316 0.94 4.40 29.52
N GLN A 317 -0.08 3.73 28.97
CA GLN A 317 -1.03 2.87 29.69
C GLN A 317 -0.81 1.39 29.40
N LYS A 318 0.17 1.06 28.55
CA LYS A 318 0.49 -0.27 28.06
C LYS A 318 0.64 -1.33 29.16
N ASP A 319 1.23 -0.96 30.30
CA ASP A 319 1.46 -1.88 31.42
C ASP A 319 0.34 -1.86 32.47
N THR A 320 -0.48 -0.80 32.49
CA THR A 320 -1.53 -0.62 33.51
C THR A 320 -2.93 -1.01 33.03
N ALA A 321 -3.19 -0.95 31.72
CA ALA A 321 -4.52 -1.09 31.14
C ALA A 321 -4.80 -2.48 30.54
N GLU A 322 -3.97 -3.48 30.85
CA GLU A 322 -4.05 -4.83 30.25
C GLU A 322 -4.19 -4.77 28.71
N ASP A 323 -3.31 -4.02 28.04
CA ASP A 323 -3.35 -3.87 26.58
C ASP A 323 -3.32 -5.25 25.90
N PRO A 324 -4.44 -5.71 25.32
CA PRO A 324 -4.56 -7.08 24.83
C PRO A 324 -3.69 -7.32 23.60
N LEU A 325 -3.40 -6.27 22.82
CA LEU A 325 -2.50 -6.38 21.68
C LEU A 325 -1.06 -6.49 22.15
N TRP A 326 -0.67 -5.71 23.16
CA TRP A 326 0.67 -5.84 23.73
C TRP A 326 0.87 -7.20 24.41
N ALA A 327 -0.14 -7.71 25.12
CA ALA A 327 -0.12 -9.05 25.67
C ALA A 327 0.10 -10.10 24.56
N ALA A 328 -0.65 -10.01 23.46
CA ALA A 328 -0.48 -10.90 22.30
C ALA A 328 0.92 -10.81 21.66
N VAL A 329 1.53 -9.63 21.60
CA VAL A 329 2.92 -9.46 21.13
C VAL A 329 3.90 -10.21 22.05
N LYS A 330 3.77 -10.05 23.37
CA LYS A 330 4.63 -10.74 24.33
C LYS A 330 4.45 -12.25 24.27
N ASP A 331 3.21 -12.73 24.21
CA ASP A 331 2.90 -14.16 24.24
C ASP A 331 3.32 -14.87 22.96
N SER A 332 3.08 -14.26 21.79
CA SER A 332 3.57 -14.81 20.51
C SER A 332 5.10 -14.87 20.45
N ALA A 333 5.81 -13.85 20.96
CA ALA A 333 7.26 -13.86 21.05
C ALA A 333 7.80 -14.93 22.01
N ARG A 334 7.13 -15.16 23.16
CA ARG A 334 7.46 -16.25 24.08
C ARG A 334 7.22 -17.62 23.45
N ASN A 335 6.09 -17.81 22.79
CA ASN A 335 5.76 -19.05 22.09
C ASN A 335 6.80 -19.38 21.02
N TYR A 336 7.24 -18.37 20.27
CA TYR A 336 8.36 -18.52 19.34
C TYR A 336 9.65 -18.98 20.05
N ALA A 337 10.02 -18.36 21.18
CA ALA A 337 11.22 -18.73 21.92
C ALA A 337 11.16 -20.19 22.42
N VAL A 338 10.01 -20.62 22.93
CA VAL A 338 9.78 -22.02 23.35
C VAL A 338 9.90 -23.00 22.18
N ALA A 339 9.24 -22.69 21.05
CA ALA A 339 9.32 -23.52 19.85
C ALA A 339 10.75 -23.61 19.29
N ALA A 340 11.51 -22.52 19.35
CA ALA A 340 12.90 -22.47 18.93
C ALA A 340 13.78 -23.36 19.81
N SER A 341 13.63 -23.29 21.13
CA SER A 341 14.36 -24.16 22.07
C SER A 341 14.05 -25.64 21.84
N ALA A 342 12.77 -26.00 21.69
CA ALA A 342 12.37 -27.37 21.39
C ALA A 342 12.94 -27.88 20.05
N ALA A 343 12.97 -27.04 19.01
CA ALA A 343 13.57 -27.40 17.73
C ALA A 343 15.08 -27.64 17.82
N MET A 344 15.80 -26.88 18.66
CA MET A 344 17.23 -27.06 18.90
C MET A 344 17.53 -28.37 19.66
N GLU A 345 16.76 -28.68 20.71
CA GLU A 345 16.90 -29.92 21.48
C GLU A 345 16.64 -31.17 20.64
N ASN A 346 15.61 -31.12 19.78
CA ASN A 346 15.30 -32.20 18.85
C ASN A 346 16.43 -32.41 17.82
N SER A 347 17.01 -31.32 17.32
CA SER A 347 18.13 -31.37 16.37
C SER A 347 19.40 -31.97 16.98
N ALA A 348 19.64 -31.76 18.28
CA ALA A 348 20.76 -32.35 19.00
C ALA A 348 20.56 -33.85 19.32
N SER A 349 19.30 -34.29 19.47
CA SER A 349 18.96 -35.64 19.93
C SER A 349 18.66 -36.63 18.81
N SER A 350 18.22 -36.18 17.62
CA SER A 350 17.80 -37.08 16.55
C SER A 350 18.94 -37.42 15.57
N ARG A 351 19.43 -38.67 15.60
CA ARG A 351 20.13 -39.31 14.47
C ARG A 351 19.18 -40.04 13.49
N GLY A 352 17.86 -39.92 13.65
CA GLY A 352 16.85 -40.68 12.90
C GLY A 352 15.68 -39.82 12.37
N THR A 353 15.11 -40.22 11.23
CA THR A 353 14.70 -39.37 10.10
C THR A 353 13.22 -38.91 10.03
N SER A 354 12.44 -38.82 11.12
CA SER A 354 11.00 -38.48 10.98
C SER A 354 10.40 -37.44 11.93
N SER A 355 11.01 -37.12 13.08
CA SER A 355 10.44 -36.14 14.03
C SER A 355 10.77 -34.68 13.73
N SER A 356 11.69 -34.40 12.80
CA SER A 356 12.18 -33.04 12.54
C SER A 356 11.19 -32.14 11.79
N SER A 357 10.25 -32.69 11.01
CA SER A 357 9.36 -31.87 10.17
C SER A 357 8.28 -31.14 10.97
N ALA A 358 7.67 -31.79 11.97
CA ALA A 358 6.61 -31.19 12.78
C ALA A 358 7.12 -30.00 13.61
N ALA A 359 8.30 -30.14 14.23
CA ALA A 359 8.93 -29.06 14.98
C ALA A 359 9.31 -27.86 14.08
N ALA A 360 9.73 -28.12 12.84
CA ALA A 360 10.04 -27.06 11.88
C ALA A 360 8.79 -26.30 11.42
N VAL A 361 7.68 -27.00 11.17
CA VAL A 361 6.39 -26.38 10.83
C VAL A 361 5.88 -25.52 11.99
N GLU A 362 5.95 -26.03 13.21
CA GLU A 362 5.52 -25.29 14.40
C GLU A 362 6.38 -24.05 14.66
N LEU A 363 7.71 -24.17 14.50
CA LEU A 363 8.62 -23.03 14.60
C LEU A 363 8.32 -21.95 13.54
N HIS A 364 8.01 -22.37 12.30
CA HIS A 364 7.64 -21.46 11.23
C HIS A 364 6.33 -20.73 11.54
N ARG A 365 5.31 -21.46 12.01
CA ARG A 365 4.02 -20.89 12.45
C ARG A 365 4.22 -19.86 13.56
N ALA A 366 4.93 -20.23 14.64
CA ALA A 366 5.18 -19.33 15.77
C ALA A 366 5.96 -18.07 15.36
N ARG A 367 6.89 -18.20 14.40
CA ARG A 367 7.65 -17.06 13.85
C ARG A 367 6.73 -16.09 13.11
N ASP A 368 5.83 -16.59 12.29
CA ASP A 368 4.94 -15.77 11.48
C ASP A 368 3.85 -15.12 12.35
N GLU A 369 3.39 -15.80 13.42
CA GLU A 369 2.50 -15.25 14.44
C GLU A 369 3.15 -14.11 15.23
N ALA A 370 4.40 -14.27 15.66
CA ALA A 370 5.13 -13.22 16.37
C ALA A 370 5.34 -11.96 15.50
N ALA A 371 5.67 -12.15 14.21
CA ALA A 371 5.79 -11.04 13.27
C ALA A 371 4.45 -10.34 13.03
N SER A 372 3.36 -11.11 12.90
CA SER A 372 2.01 -10.58 12.69
C SER A 372 1.50 -9.82 13.91
N ALA A 373 1.68 -10.36 15.12
CA ALA A 373 1.30 -9.67 16.37
C ALA A 373 2.03 -8.34 16.53
N LEU A 374 3.35 -8.33 16.29
CA LEU A 374 4.16 -7.11 16.33
C LEU A 374 3.67 -6.06 15.33
N LEU A 375 3.42 -6.45 14.08
CA LEU A 375 2.94 -5.54 13.04
C LEU A 375 1.56 -4.99 13.40
N ASN A 376 0.65 -5.85 13.84
CA ASN A 376 -0.70 -5.48 14.27
C ASN A 376 -0.69 -4.44 15.39
N TYR A 377 0.20 -4.61 16.37
CA TYR A 377 0.39 -3.63 17.44
C TYR A 377 0.88 -2.28 16.90
N VAL A 378 1.91 -2.29 16.04
CA VAL A 378 2.47 -1.07 15.46
C VAL A 378 1.44 -0.30 14.62
N LEU A 379 0.63 -1.00 13.83
CA LEU A 379 -0.43 -0.40 13.01
C LEU A 379 -1.41 0.40 13.88
N VAL A 380 -1.92 -0.24 14.94
CA VAL A 380 -2.86 0.39 15.89
C VAL A 380 -2.20 1.59 16.59
N GLN A 381 -0.94 1.45 17.00
CA GLN A 381 -0.20 2.54 17.64
C GLN A 381 0.04 3.73 16.72
N ARG A 382 0.22 3.52 15.41
CA ARG A 382 0.38 4.58 14.40
C ARG A 382 -0.96 5.25 14.05
N ARG A 383 -2.03 4.46 13.93
CA ARG A 383 -3.40 4.96 13.66
C ARG A 383 -3.93 5.81 14.81
N GLY A 384 -3.62 5.43 16.05
CA GLY A 384 -4.16 6.06 17.24
C GLY A 384 -5.67 5.85 17.32
N THR A 385 -6.42 6.91 17.62
CA THR A 385 -7.89 6.87 17.79
C THR A 385 -8.67 6.94 16.48
N HIS A 386 -8.02 7.03 15.32
CA HIS A 386 -8.70 7.05 14.03
C HIS A 386 -9.24 5.67 13.66
N HIS A 387 -10.14 5.55 12.71
CA HIS A 387 -10.54 4.28 12.10
C HIS A 387 -10.55 4.40 10.58
N TRP A 388 -10.34 3.29 9.89
CA TRP A 388 -10.48 3.20 8.44
C TRP A 388 -11.94 3.36 8.07
N THR A 389 -12.20 4.24 7.11
CA THR A 389 -13.48 4.30 6.41
C THR A 389 -13.20 4.23 4.92
N TYR A 390 -14.07 3.54 4.20
CA TYR A 390 -13.95 3.45 2.76
C TYR A 390 -15.32 3.53 2.08
N LYS A 391 -15.31 4.02 0.83
CA LYS A 391 -16.46 4.01 -0.07
C LYS A 391 -15.98 3.53 -1.43
N THR A 392 -16.61 2.48 -1.93
CA THR A 392 -16.37 1.94 -3.27
C THR A 392 -17.53 2.30 -4.18
N GLU A 393 -17.22 2.77 -5.39
CA GLU A 393 -18.20 3.02 -6.43
C GLU A 393 -17.72 2.56 -7.81
N VAL A 394 -18.66 2.22 -8.68
CA VAL A 394 -18.37 1.86 -10.06
C VAL A 394 -18.13 3.13 -10.86
N VAL A 395 -17.02 3.19 -11.59
CA VAL A 395 -16.69 4.31 -12.48
C VAL A 395 -17.53 4.20 -13.75
N ALA A 396 -18.75 4.74 -13.72
CA ALA A 396 -19.73 4.58 -14.80
C ALA A 396 -19.26 5.16 -16.15
N GLU A 397 -18.40 6.18 -16.10
CA GLU A 397 -17.89 6.88 -17.28
C GLU A 397 -16.74 6.15 -17.98
N ALA A 398 -16.27 5.02 -17.43
CA ALA A 398 -15.19 4.25 -17.99
C ALA A 398 -15.47 2.75 -17.94
N GLN A 399 -15.35 2.12 -19.10
CA GLN A 399 -15.12 0.68 -19.19
C GLN A 399 -13.67 0.50 -19.61
N SER A 400 -13.00 -0.53 -19.06
CA SER A 400 -11.72 -0.92 -19.64
C SER A 400 -11.93 -1.35 -21.09
N GLU A 401 -10.88 -1.38 -21.90
CA GLU A 401 -10.97 -1.87 -23.29
C GLU A 401 -11.45 -3.32 -23.37
N LEU A 402 -11.34 -4.07 -22.26
CA LEU A 402 -11.82 -5.43 -22.11
C LEU A 402 -13.29 -5.50 -21.65
N ASN A 403 -14.00 -4.36 -21.63
CA ASN A 403 -15.35 -4.21 -21.07
C ASN A 403 -15.45 -4.61 -19.60
N MET A 404 -14.35 -4.54 -18.84
CA MET A 404 -14.38 -4.83 -17.41
C MET A 404 -14.82 -3.60 -16.64
N THR A 405 -15.50 -3.86 -15.53
CA THR A 405 -15.93 -2.81 -14.61
C THR A 405 -14.71 -2.26 -13.87
N ILE A 406 -14.55 -0.94 -13.84
CA ILE A 406 -13.55 -0.28 -13.01
C ILE A 406 -14.26 0.24 -11.75
N ARG A 407 -13.71 -0.09 -10.58
CA ARG A 407 -14.15 0.45 -9.30
C ARG A 407 -13.16 1.50 -8.80
N ALA A 408 -13.69 2.55 -8.18
CA ALA A 408 -12.94 3.54 -7.43
C ALA A 408 -13.27 3.38 -5.94
N THR A 409 -12.25 3.13 -5.13
CA THR A 409 -12.35 3.01 -3.67
C THR A 409 -11.62 4.18 -3.03
N ARG A 410 -12.37 5.01 -2.31
CA ARG A 410 -11.83 6.11 -1.50
C ARG A 410 -11.67 5.62 -0.07
N ILE A 411 -10.45 5.66 0.47
CA ILE A 411 -10.12 5.19 1.82
C ILE A 411 -9.52 6.36 2.59
N ARG A 412 -9.95 6.54 3.84
CA ARG A 412 -9.42 7.59 4.73
C ARG A 412 -9.47 7.15 6.18
N TRP A 413 -8.71 7.84 7.00
CA TRP A 413 -8.93 7.84 8.43
C TRP A 413 -10.03 8.81 8.80
N THR A 414 -10.84 8.43 9.77
CA THR A 414 -11.72 9.37 10.47
C THR A 414 -11.52 9.19 11.96
N PRO A 415 -11.52 10.26 12.76
CA PRO A 415 -11.48 10.13 14.20
C PRO A 415 -12.62 9.20 14.63
N ALA A 416 -12.35 8.21 15.50
CA ALA A 416 -13.44 7.59 16.22
C ALA A 416 -14.23 8.72 16.86
N LYS A 417 -15.51 8.87 16.47
CA LYS A 417 -16.39 9.79 17.19
C LYS A 417 -16.21 9.42 18.66
N ALA A 418 -15.93 10.39 19.51
CA ALA A 418 -15.94 10.16 20.94
C ALA A 418 -17.32 9.59 21.25
N ASP A 419 -17.41 8.26 21.37
CA ASP A 419 -18.69 7.58 21.36
C ASP A 419 -19.48 8.07 22.58
N ALA A 420 -20.55 8.80 22.28
CA ALA A 420 -21.81 8.75 22.98
C ALA A 420 -21.80 8.87 24.52
N ALA A 421 -21.00 9.78 25.09
CA ALA A 421 -21.27 10.30 26.44
C ALA A 421 -22.52 11.23 26.50
N ALA A 422 -23.25 11.38 25.39
CA ALA A 422 -24.42 12.27 25.30
C ALA A 422 -25.77 11.55 25.07
N ASP A 423 -25.81 10.23 24.87
CA ASP A 423 -27.05 9.54 24.44
C ASP A 423 -27.78 8.76 25.55
N SER A 424 -27.61 9.18 26.81
CA SER A 424 -28.41 8.68 27.95
C SER A 424 -29.50 9.65 28.45
N SER A 425 -29.81 10.74 27.72
CA SER A 425 -30.84 11.70 28.18
C SER A 425 -31.89 12.17 27.16
N ALA A 426 -32.04 11.49 26.02
CA ALA A 426 -33.14 11.78 25.10
C ALA A 426 -34.26 10.72 25.22
N ALA A 427 -35.23 11.00 26.09
CA ALA A 427 -36.51 10.30 26.12
C ALA A 427 -37.18 10.33 24.73
N ALA A 428 -37.59 9.16 24.26
CA ALA A 428 -38.29 9.00 22.99
C ALA A 428 -39.65 9.72 22.98
N PRO A 429 -40.00 10.49 21.93
CA PRO A 429 -41.39 10.75 21.60
C PRO A 429 -41.93 9.58 20.78
N ALA A 430 -43.07 9.05 21.24
CA ALA A 430 -43.84 8.04 20.55
C ALA A 430 -44.37 8.60 19.22
N GLU A 431 -44.10 7.91 18.11
CA GLU A 431 -44.75 8.20 16.84
C GLU A 431 -45.09 6.93 16.04
N SER A 432 -46.16 7.09 15.27
CA SER A 432 -47.15 6.07 14.96
C SER A 432 -46.73 5.05 13.89
N ARG A 433 -47.11 3.79 14.13
CA ARG A 433 -47.18 2.71 13.14
C ARG A 433 -48.01 3.16 11.92
N ARG A 434 -47.38 3.32 10.76
CA ARG A 434 -48.04 3.15 9.46
C ARG A 434 -47.45 1.93 8.75
N ARG A 435 -48.32 0.96 8.44
CA ARG A 435 -48.03 -0.24 7.65
C ARG A 435 -47.74 0.14 6.18
N PRO A 436 -46.76 -0.47 5.51
CA PRO A 436 -46.70 -0.48 4.05
C PRO A 436 -47.68 -1.53 3.49
N ARG A 437 -48.39 -1.14 2.42
CA ARG A 437 -49.26 -1.99 1.60
C ARG A 437 -48.42 -2.87 0.67
N GLU A 438 -48.85 -4.11 0.52
CA GLU A 438 -48.50 -5.03 -0.57
C GLU A 438 -48.94 -4.48 -1.94
N ALA A 439 -48.03 -4.57 -2.92
CA ALA A 439 -48.23 -4.74 -4.37
C ALA A 439 -46.81 -4.59 -5.00
N GLU A 440 -46.35 -5.31 -6.01
CA GLU A 440 -46.93 -6.30 -6.91
C GLU A 440 -45.75 -7.07 -7.54
N ARG A 441 -45.94 -8.36 -7.83
CA ARG A 441 -44.96 -9.23 -8.47
C ARG A 441 -44.78 -8.84 -9.94
N VAL A 442 -43.54 -8.73 -10.42
CA VAL A 442 -43.22 -8.84 -11.84
C VAL A 442 -42.12 -9.89 -12.03
N ALA A 443 -42.37 -10.75 -13.02
CA ALA A 443 -41.75 -12.03 -13.32
C ALA A 443 -40.23 -12.01 -13.51
N GLU A 444 -39.59 -13.02 -12.91
CA GLU A 444 -38.27 -13.53 -13.29
C GLU A 444 -38.38 -14.27 -14.63
N GLN A 445 -37.46 -14.00 -15.56
CA GLN A 445 -37.18 -14.86 -16.72
C GLN A 445 -35.82 -15.54 -16.54
N PRO A 446 -35.70 -16.85 -16.78
CA PRO A 446 -34.43 -17.56 -16.65
C PRO A 446 -33.65 -17.52 -17.97
N HIS A 447 -32.45 -16.95 -17.95
CA HIS A 447 -31.45 -17.17 -19.00
C HIS A 447 -30.64 -18.43 -18.68
N THR A 448 -31.02 -19.53 -19.31
CA THR A 448 -30.18 -20.73 -19.44
C THR A 448 -29.96 -21.04 -20.92
N ALA A 449 -28.72 -21.46 -21.22
CA ALA A 449 -28.23 -22.15 -22.41
C ALA A 449 -27.58 -21.31 -23.52
N ALA A 450 -26.24 -21.36 -23.58
CA ALA A 450 -25.48 -21.54 -24.83
C ALA A 450 -24.02 -21.92 -24.52
N LEU A 451 -23.74 -23.22 -24.31
CA LEU A 451 -22.38 -23.77 -24.33
C LEU A 451 -22.43 -25.26 -24.71
N LYS A 452 -22.35 -25.54 -26.01
CA LYS A 452 -21.85 -26.80 -26.60
C LYS A 452 -21.86 -26.74 -28.13
N LYS A 453 -20.68 -26.59 -28.73
CA LYS A 453 -20.14 -27.42 -29.84
C LYS A 453 -18.99 -26.68 -30.54
N ALA A 454 -17.78 -27.20 -30.38
CA ALA A 454 -16.89 -27.51 -31.50
C ALA A 454 -15.77 -28.41 -30.97
N LYS A 455 -15.83 -29.69 -31.32
CA LYS A 455 -14.72 -30.63 -31.26
C LYS A 455 -14.65 -31.27 -32.64
N GLU A 456 -13.44 -31.33 -33.19
CA GLU A 456 -12.95 -32.18 -34.28
C GLU A 456 -13.28 -31.80 -35.74
N GLY A 457 -12.22 -31.63 -36.55
CA GLY A 457 -12.20 -31.84 -38.00
C GLY A 457 -11.47 -30.76 -38.81
N GLY A 458 -10.16 -30.90 -39.00
CA GLY A 458 -9.34 -30.07 -39.91
C GLY A 458 -7.86 -30.10 -39.58
#